data_AF-A0A7C5BFZ7-F1
#
_entry.id   AF-A0A7C5BFZ7-F1
#
_cell.length_a   1.000
_cell.length_b   1.000
_cell.length_c   1.000
_cell.angle_alpha   90.00
_cell.angle_beta   90.00
_cell.angle_gamma   90.00
#
_symmetry.space_group_name_H-M   'P 1'
#
loop_
_entity.id
_entity.type
_entity.pdbx_description
1 polymer ?
#
loop_
_entity_poly.entity_id
_entity_poly.type
_entity_poly.pdbx_seq_one_letter_code
_entity_poly.pdbx_strand_id
1 'polypeptide(L)'
;MQKEEFKNFISKIDGLINEESCYVLYSLLKDLNMKADVLEVGAYKGRVSVALAMAIKERNDKSKIFSIDFNYFKTKEEFLYN
;
A
#
# COMPACT_ATOMS: atom_id res chain seq x y z
N MET A 1 1.14 -3.27 -15.77
CA MET A 1 -0.03 -2.37 -15.92
C MET A 1 0.43 -1.01 -16.46
N GLN A 2 -0.36 -0.35 -17.31
CA GLN A 2 -0.05 1.02 -17.75
C GLN A 2 -0.26 2.04 -16.61
N LYS A 3 0.48 3.14 -16.59
CA LYS A 3 0.47 4.12 -15.47
C LYS A 3 -0.93 4.68 -15.18
N GLU A 4 -1.65 5.10 -16.21
CA GLU A 4 -2.98 5.71 -16.04
C GLU A 4 -4.03 4.69 -15.59
N GLU A 5 -3.94 3.44 -16.07
CA GLU A 5 -4.79 2.34 -15.59
C GLU A 5 -4.57 2.07 -14.10
N PHE A 6 -3.31 2.04 -13.67
CA PHE A 6 -2.94 1.87 -12.26
C PHE A 6 -3.53 2.98 -11.38
N LYS A 7 -3.34 4.25 -11.77
CA LYS A 7 -3.84 5.39 -11.00
C LYS A 7 -5.36 5.38 -10.88
N ASN A 8 -6.06 5.07 -11.98
CA ASN A 8 -7.52 4.97 -11.99
C ASN A 8 -8.06 3.84 -11.11
N PHE A 9 -7.28 2.77 -10.90
CA PHE A 9 -7.65 1.72 -9.97
C PHE A 9 -7.37 2.13 -8.52
N ILE A 10 -6.16 2.61 -8.24
CA ILE A 10 -5.72 2.99 -6.88
C ILE A 10 -6.52 4.15 -6.30
N SER A 11 -7.00 5.08 -7.13
CA SER A 11 -7.84 6.21 -6.68
C SER A 11 -9.16 5.78 -6.06
N LYS A 12 -9.62 4.55 -6.34
CA LYS A 12 -10.86 3.98 -5.76
C LYS A 12 -10.71 3.56 -4.31
N ILE A 13 -9.49 3.43 -3.82
CA ILE A 13 -9.18 3.08 -2.43
C ILE A 13 -8.89 4.39 -1.72
N ASP A 14 -9.64 4.76 -0.70
CA ASP A 14 -9.31 5.94 0.11
C ASP A 14 -7.89 5.83 0.70
N GLY A 15 -7.15 6.94 0.76
CA GLY A 15 -5.79 6.92 1.30
C GLY A 15 -5.19 8.32 1.43
N LEU A 16 -4.18 8.44 2.29
CA LEU A 16 -3.44 9.69 2.49
C LEU A 16 -2.33 9.89 1.44
N ILE A 17 -1.79 8.79 0.91
CA ILE A 17 -0.78 8.81 -0.13
C ILE A 17 -1.46 8.93 -1.49
N ASN A 18 -1.03 9.88 -2.32
CA ASN A 18 -1.61 10.10 -3.64
C ASN A 18 -1.23 8.98 -4.64
N GLU A 19 -1.92 8.94 -5.76
CA GLU A 19 -1.81 7.90 -6.79
C GLU A 19 -0.43 7.92 -7.47
N GLU A 20 0.18 9.09 -7.61
CA GLU A 20 1.52 9.23 -8.20
C GLU A 20 2.59 8.60 -7.29
N SER A 21 2.57 8.90 -5.99
CA SER A 21 3.46 8.29 -5.01
C SER A 21 3.23 6.78 -4.91
N CYS A 22 1.99 6.31 -5.00
CA CYS A 22 1.70 4.88 -5.08
C CYS A 22 2.32 4.24 -6.33
N TYR A 23 2.28 4.92 -7.48
CA TYR A 23 2.86 4.42 -8.72
C TYR A 23 4.40 4.36 -8.65
N VAL A 24 5.03 5.32 -7.98
CA VAL A 24 6.48 5.30 -7.72
C VAL A 24 6.86 4.08 -6.90
N LEU A 25 6.17 3.81 -5.78
CA LEU A 25 6.43 2.64 -4.93
C LEU A 25 6.19 1.32 -5.69
N TYR A 26 5.09 1.25 -6.43
CA TYR A 26 4.78 0.12 -7.31
C TYR A 26 5.89 -0.13 -8.33
N SER A 27 6.38 0.91 -9.02
CA SER A 27 7.40 0.77 -10.07
C SER A 27 8.75 0.39 -9.47
N LEU A 28 9.13 1.03 -8.36
CA LEU A 28 10.35 0.69 -7.61
C LEU A 28 10.34 -0.78 -7.21
N LEU A 29 9.23 -1.26 -6.63
CA LEU A 29 9.12 -2.66 -6.25
C LEU A 29 9.12 -3.56 -7.47
N LYS A 30 8.38 -3.24 -8.53
CA LYS A 30 8.33 -4.04 -9.75
C LYS A 30 9.72 -4.23 -10.39
N ASP A 31 10.56 -3.20 -10.35
CA ASP A 31 11.86 -3.16 -11.01
C ASP A 31 13.03 -3.64 -10.11
N LEU A 32 12.77 -3.90 -8.82
CA LEU A 32 13.76 -4.43 -7.88
C LEU A 32 14.23 -5.83 -8.30
N ASN A 33 15.53 -6.00 -8.60
CA ASN A 33 16.12 -7.26 -9.04
C ASN A 33 16.34 -8.32 -7.92
N MET A 34 15.70 -8.13 -6.77
CA MET A 34 15.78 -9.04 -5.62
C MET A 34 14.39 -9.41 -5.13
N LYS A 35 14.23 -10.66 -4.69
CA LYS A 35 13.02 -11.14 -4.02
C LYS A 35 13.09 -10.76 -2.55
N ALA A 36 12.11 -9.99 -2.10
CA ALA A 36 12.05 -9.52 -0.72
C ALA A 36 10.59 -9.37 -0.30
N ASP A 37 10.27 -9.92 0.87
CA ASP A 37 9.02 -9.59 1.53
C ASP A 37 9.01 -8.10 1.91
N VAL A 38 7.85 -7.47 1.82
CA VAL A 38 7.65 -6.05 2.07
C VAL A 38 6.90 -5.88 3.39
N LEU A 39 7.39 -4.97 4.23
CA LEU A 39 6.69 -4.53 5.43
C LEU A 39 6.21 -3.09 5.23
N GLU A 40 4.91 -2.89 5.39
CA GLU A 40 4.28 -1.57 5.46
C GLU A 40 3.86 -1.30 6.91
N VAL A 41 4.18 -0.12 7.43
CA VAL A 41 3.76 0.35 8.75
C VAL A 41 2.90 1.60 8.57
N GLY A 42 1.64 1.53 9.02
CA GLY A 42 0.62 2.56 8.79
C GLY A 42 -0.16 2.34 7.49
N ALA A 43 -0.87 1.22 7.40
CA ALA A 43 -1.59 0.81 6.18
C ALA A 43 -2.84 1.65 5.86
N TYR A 44 -3.43 2.26 6.89
CA TYR A 44 -4.71 2.93 6.89
C TYR A 44 -5.80 2.08 6.22
N LYS A 45 -6.31 2.51 5.07
CA LYS A 45 -7.31 1.79 4.27
C LYS A 45 -6.70 0.89 3.19
N GLY A 46 -5.38 0.69 3.22
CA GLY A 46 -4.67 -0.27 2.39
C GLY A 46 -4.33 0.17 0.97
N ARG A 47 -4.41 1.48 0.66
CA ARG A 47 -4.10 2.01 -0.68
C ARG A 47 -2.70 1.62 -1.14
N VAL A 48 -1.71 1.84 -0.28
CA VAL A 48 -0.30 1.51 -0.56
C VAL A 48 -0.07 0.00 -0.50
N SER A 49 -0.70 -0.72 0.44
CA SER A 49 -0.65 -2.19 0.52
C SER A 49 -1.06 -2.84 -0.81
N VAL A 50 -2.17 -2.38 -1.40
CA VAL A 50 -2.68 -2.91 -2.67
C VAL A 50 -1.73 -2.58 -3.83
N ALA A 51 -1.21 -1.36 -3.89
CA ALA A 51 -0.22 -0.98 -4.90
C ALA A 51 1.02 -1.89 -4.87
N LEU A 52 1.56 -2.17 -3.68
CA LEU A 52 2.72 -3.05 -3.50
C LEU A 52 2.38 -4.51 -3.81
N ALA A 53 1.21 -5.00 -3.41
CA ALA A 53 0.74 -6.33 -3.77
C ALA A 53 0.60 -6.53 -5.29
N MET A 54 0.15 -5.50 -6.01
CA MET A 54 0.10 -5.53 -7.48
C MET A 54 1.49 -5.66 -8.11
N ALA A 55 2.49 -4.95 -7.59
CA ALA A 55 3.87 -5.05 -8.07
C ALA A 55 4.45 -6.46 -7.85
N ILE A 56 4.21 -7.07 -6.68
CA ILE A 56 4.60 -8.46 -6.38
C ILE A 56 3.95 -9.42 -7.37
N LYS A 57 2.64 -9.25 -7.64
CA LYS A 57 1.91 -10.06 -8.60
C LYS A 57 2.51 -9.96 -10.02
N GLU A 58 2.86 -8.75 -10.47
CA GLU A 58 3.46 -8.55 -11.80
C GLU A 58 4.86 -9.14 -11.94
N ARG A 59 5.62 -9.17 -10.85
CA ARG A 59 6.94 -9.83 -10.78
C ARG A 59 6.84 -11.36 -10.85
N ASN A 60 5.64 -11.92 -10.71
CA ASN A 60 5.40 -13.36 -10.63
C ASN A 60 6.30 -14.05 -9.60
N ASP A 61 6.52 -13.40 -8.46
CA ASP A 61 7.32 -13.93 -7.38
C ASP A 61 6.46 -14.30 -6.16
N LYS A 62 7.06 -15.03 -5.21
CA LYS A 62 6.38 -15.51 -4.00
C LYS A 62 6.54 -14.56 -2.80
N SER A 63 7.04 -13.35 -3.03
CA SER A 63 7.18 -12.35 -1.97
C SER A 63 5.81 -12.00 -1.40
N LYS A 64 5.78 -11.58 -0.15
CA LYS A 64 4.56 -11.19 0.55
C LYS A 64 4.65 -9.74 0.95
N ILE A 65 3.50 -9.10 1.06
CA ILE A 65 3.39 -7.84 1.79
C ILE A 65 2.72 -8.11 3.13
N PHE A 66 3.36 -7.62 4.19
CA PHE A 66 2.83 -7.56 5.53
C PHE A 66 2.50 -6.10 5.82
N SER A 67 1.29 -5.84 6.28
CA SER A 67 0.84 -4.50 6.62
C SER A 67 0.50 -4.48 8.11
N ILE A 68 1.17 -3.60 8.85
CA ILE A 68 0.92 -3.34 10.26
C ILE A 68 0.25 -2.00 10.37
N ASP A 69 -0.87 -1.95 11.09
CA ASP A 69 -1.49 -0.68 11.44
C ASP A 69 -2.08 -0.74 12.85
N PHE A 70 -2.14 0.41 13.48
CA PHE A 70 -2.85 0.59 14.74
C PHE A 70 -4.29 0.94 14.42
N ASN A 71 -5.26 0.28 15.07
CA ASN A 71 -6.67 0.67 14.94
C ASN A 71 -6.89 2.08 15.50
N TYR A 72 -6.67 3.11 14.68
CA TYR A 72 -6.81 4.52 15.05
C TYR A 72 -8.26 4.91 15.42
N PHE A 73 -9.23 4.01 15.16
CA PHE A 73 -10.65 4.24 15.44
C PHE A 73 -11.07 4.00 16.90
N LYS A 74 -10.17 3.57 17.80
CA LYS A 74 -10.53 3.43 19.24
C LYS A 74 -10.24 4.65 20.11
N THR A 75 -9.43 5.61 19.65
CA THR A 75 -8.84 6.58 20.59
C THR A 75 -9.51 7.94 20.64
N LYS A 76 -10.51 8.28 19.81
CA LYS A 76 -11.18 9.59 19.97
C LYS A 76 -12.20 9.63 21.11
N GLU A 77 -12.88 8.51 21.39
CA GLU A 77 -13.78 8.42 22.55
C GLU A 77 -13.03 8.06 23.84
N GLU A 78 -11.93 7.30 23.79
CA GLU A 78 -11.17 6.94 25.01
C GLU A 78 -10.24 8.05 25.53
N PHE A 79 -9.81 9.03 24.71
CA PHE A 79 -8.97 10.15 25.16
C PHE A 79 -9.73 11.36 25.71
N LEU A 80 -11.02 11.50 25.39
CA LEU A 80 -11.84 12.63 25.84
C LEU A 80 -12.60 12.33 27.15
N TYR A 81 -12.57 11.08 27.61
CA TYR A 81 -13.32 10.60 28.78
C TYR A 81 -12.48 9.81 29.81
N ASN A 82 -11.15 9.82 29.70
CA ASN A 82 -10.20 9.44 30.77
C ASN A 82 -9.27 10.62 31.08
#